data_AF-A0A838SFP3-F1
#
_entry.id   AF-A0A838SFP3-F1
#
_cell.length_a   1.000
_cell.length_b   1.000
_cell.length_c   1.000
_cell.angle_alpha   90.00
_cell.angle_beta   90.00
_cell.angle_gamma   90.00
#
_symmetry.space_group_name_H-M   'P 1'
#
loop_
_entity.id
_entity.type
_entity.pdbx_description
1 polymer ?
#
loop_
_entity_poly.entity_id
_entity_poly.type
_entity_poly.pdbx_seq_one_letter_code
_entity_poly.pdbx_strand_id
1 'polypeptide(L)'
;MKHSPNTDTNIKKSSVSLLHQLARRHGIQPVYRDESGNGRVVPDESLRDLLRLMDVPGQTSQQVQESLTKSKESQWTKLVAETFVIPQSKLSSGWTLHIPIESEPLSSIHITWTILGENKFRSTHQARGSSLEILARKKINGRQYLRVTLPFPRHLPLGYYALRLSVNSPSFRTQGSSRIIVTPDKAYDPPSYKTSRGLWGLTVQLYGIRSERNWGIGDFGDLNDLVYWAGKELGAAMLGVNPLHALLPGE
;
A
#
# COMPACT_ATOMS: atom_id res chain seq x y z
N MET A 1 -43.75 -13.63 16.68
CA MET A 1 -42.72 -13.15 17.63
C MET A 1 -42.29 -11.76 17.19
N LYS A 2 -42.45 -10.78 18.08
CA LYS A 2 -42.19 -9.36 17.79
C LYS A 2 -40.69 -9.15 17.61
N HIS A 3 -40.26 -8.64 16.45
CA HIS A 3 -38.94 -8.04 16.29
C HIS A 3 -38.86 -6.84 17.22
N SER A 4 -37.98 -6.91 18.22
CA SER A 4 -37.65 -5.79 19.09
C SER A 4 -36.67 -4.87 18.35
N PRO A 5 -37.01 -3.62 18.04
CA PRO A 5 -36.09 -2.67 17.44
C PRO A 5 -35.51 -1.79 18.56
N ASN A 6 -34.37 -2.16 19.14
CA ASN A 6 -33.48 -1.22 19.85
C ASN A 6 -32.30 -1.92 20.53
N THR A 7 -31.13 -1.85 19.90
CA THR A 7 -29.84 -1.72 20.61
C THR A 7 -28.78 -0.93 19.81
N ASP A 8 -29.13 -0.37 18.64
CA ASP A 8 -28.17 0.22 17.69
C ASP A 8 -27.83 1.71 17.90
N THR A 9 -28.31 2.34 18.98
CA THR A 9 -28.19 3.79 19.17
C THR A 9 -27.32 4.22 20.35
N ASN A 10 -26.61 3.31 21.02
CA ASN A 10 -25.85 3.62 22.24
C ASN A 10 -24.33 3.40 22.18
N ILE A 11 -23.73 3.27 21.00
CA ILE A 11 -22.33 3.68 20.84
C ILE A 11 -22.34 5.22 20.81
N LYS A 12 -22.62 5.82 21.98
CA LYS A 12 -22.35 7.23 22.23
C LYS A 12 -20.96 7.51 21.68
N LYS A 13 -20.81 8.66 21.02
CA LYS A 13 -19.54 9.32 20.72
C LYS A 13 -18.68 9.37 22.00
N SER A 14 -18.09 8.26 22.40
CA SER A 14 -17.03 8.21 23.39
C SER A 14 -15.93 9.03 22.75
N SER A 15 -15.60 10.18 23.36
CA SER A 15 -14.50 11.04 22.95
C SER A 15 -13.36 10.19 22.43
N VAL A 16 -13.04 10.31 21.14
CA VAL A 16 -11.98 9.50 20.51
C VAL A 16 -10.69 9.76 21.27
N SER A 17 -10.31 8.80 22.12
CA SER A 17 -9.12 8.92 22.96
C SER A 17 -7.88 9.15 22.10
N LEU A 18 -6.84 9.76 22.67
CA LEU A 18 -5.58 9.96 21.95
C LEU A 18 -4.97 8.62 21.51
N LEU A 19 -5.18 7.55 22.29
CA LEU A 19 -4.76 6.20 21.94
C LEU A 19 -5.50 5.70 20.69
N HIS A 20 -6.81 5.91 20.58
CA HIS A 20 -7.57 5.59 19.37
C HIS A 20 -7.10 6.38 18.14
N GLN A 21 -6.73 7.65 18.32
CA GLN A 21 -6.18 8.47 17.23
C GLN A 21 -4.80 7.97 16.79
N LEU A 22 -3.94 7.61 17.74
CA LEU A 22 -2.63 7.03 17.46
C LEU A 22 -2.77 5.69 16.73
N ALA A 23 -3.61 4.78 17.25
CA ALA A 23 -3.90 3.49 16.62
C ALA A 23 -4.32 3.65 15.14
N ARG A 24 -5.33 4.50 14.86
CA ARG A 24 -5.78 4.77 13.48
C ARG A 24 -4.67 5.29 12.59
N ARG A 25 -3.80 6.14 13.13
CA ARG A 25 -2.69 6.72 12.39
C ARG A 25 -1.64 5.69 11.98
N HIS A 26 -1.55 4.60 12.72
CA HIS A 26 -0.71 3.44 12.42
C HIS A 26 -1.48 2.30 11.74
N GLY A 27 -2.69 2.55 11.23
CA GLY A 27 -3.47 1.55 10.49
C GLY A 27 -4.18 0.52 11.37
N ILE A 28 -4.18 0.71 12.69
CA ILE A 28 -4.92 -0.14 13.63
C ILE A 28 -6.34 0.40 13.76
N GLN A 29 -7.33 -0.43 13.48
CA GLN A 29 -8.73 -0.06 13.59
C GLN A 29 -9.24 -0.28 15.04
N PRO A 30 -9.55 0.78 15.80
CA PRO A 30 -9.97 0.63 17.20
C PRO A 30 -11.44 0.24 17.39
N VAL A 31 -12.24 0.33 16.32
CA VAL A 31 -13.67 -0.01 16.34
C VAL A 31 -14.02 -0.71 15.05
N TYR A 32 -14.59 -1.91 15.13
CA TYR A 32 -14.95 -2.73 13.98
C TYR A 32 -16.34 -3.36 14.17
N ARG A 33 -16.86 -4.03 13.14
CA ARG A 33 -18.07 -4.85 13.24
C ARG A 33 -17.68 -6.32 13.20
N ASP A 34 -18.22 -7.11 14.12
CA ASP A 34 -18.00 -8.56 14.15
C ASP A 34 -18.82 -9.30 13.07
N GLU A 35 -18.63 -10.62 12.97
CA GLU A 35 -19.33 -11.50 12.02
C GLU A 35 -20.84 -11.54 12.23
N SER A 36 -21.31 -11.16 13.42
CA SER A 36 -22.73 -11.02 13.75
C SER A 36 -23.26 -9.60 13.46
N GLY A 37 -22.41 -8.69 12.96
CA GLY A 37 -22.75 -7.31 12.63
C GLY A 37 -22.68 -6.32 13.80
N ASN A 38 -22.33 -6.76 15.01
CA ASN A 38 -22.31 -5.91 16.19
C ASN A 38 -21.05 -5.03 16.22
N GLY A 39 -21.20 -3.78 16.68
CA GLY A 39 -20.06 -2.89 16.90
C GLY A 39 -19.19 -3.34 18.07
N ARG A 40 -17.89 -3.50 17.83
CA ARG A 40 -16.87 -3.86 18.82
C ARG A 40 -15.86 -2.73 18.96
N VAL A 41 -15.53 -2.40 20.21
CA VAL A 41 -14.41 -1.51 20.55
C VAL A 41 -13.26 -2.38 21.02
N VAL A 42 -12.07 -2.16 20.45
CA VAL A 42 -10.86 -2.90 20.82
C VAL A 42 -10.42 -2.41 22.21
N PRO A 43 -10.14 -3.32 23.17
CA PRO A 43 -9.61 -2.94 24.47
C PRO A 43 -8.31 -2.13 24.36
N ASP A 44 -8.15 -1.12 25.21
CA ASP A 44 -6.98 -0.24 25.22
C ASP A 44 -5.66 -1.01 25.40
N GLU A 45 -5.65 -2.11 26.17
CA GLU A 45 -4.49 -2.99 26.33
C GLU A 45 -4.05 -3.62 25.01
N SER A 46 -4.98 -4.13 24.21
CA SER A 46 -4.69 -4.73 22.90
C SER A 46 -4.16 -3.67 21.93
N LEU A 47 -4.70 -2.45 21.96
CA LEU A 47 -4.17 -1.34 21.16
C LEU A 47 -2.73 -1.00 21.54
N ARG A 48 -2.40 -1.00 22.83
CA ARG A 48 -1.03 -0.77 23.31
C ARG A 48 -0.09 -1.89 22.89
N ASP A 49 -0.52 -3.15 22.94
CA ASP A 49 0.31 -4.28 22.53
C ASP A 49 0.56 -4.29 21.03
N LEU A 50 -0.46 -4.01 20.22
CA LEU A 50 -0.32 -3.85 18.76
C LEU A 50 0.64 -2.70 18.42
N LEU A 51 0.50 -1.54 19.08
CA LEU A 51 1.43 -0.43 18.89
C LEU A 51 2.86 -0.81 19.29
N ARG A 52 3.05 -1.58 20.37
CA ARG A 52 4.37 -2.08 20.78
C ARG A 52 4.98 -3.01 19.73
N LEU A 53 4.19 -3.92 19.15
CA LEU A 53 4.62 -4.82 18.07
C LEU A 53 5.01 -4.06 16.78
N MET A 54 4.46 -2.87 16.58
CA MET A 54 4.82 -1.96 15.49
C MET A 54 5.96 -0.99 15.84
N ASP A 55 6.63 -1.20 16.97
CA ASP A 55 7.68 -0.32 17.50
C ASP A 55 7.22 1.15 17.72
N VAL A 56 5.96 1.33 18.12
CA VAL A 56 5.37 2.65 18.41
C VAL A 56 5.19 2.82 19.93
N PRO A 57 5.88 3.80 20.56
CA PRO A 57 5.65 4.11 21.96
C PRO A 57 4.20 4.56 22.21
N GLY A 58 3.49 3.89 23.11
CA GLY A 58 2.07 4.17 23.38
C GLY A 58 1.57 3.61 24.71
N GLN A 59 2.48 3.22 25.60
CA GLN A 59 2.12 2.55 26.86
C GLN A 59 1.57 3.52 27.89
N THR A 60 2.06 4.76 27.88
CA THR A 60 1.61 5.84 28.77
C THR A 60 0.93 6.97 28.01
N SER A 61 0.11 7.78 28.67
CA SER A 61 -0.55 8.94 28.07
C SER A 61 0.46 9.94 27.45
N GLN A 62 1.61 10.11 28.10
CA GLN A 62 2.71 10.94 27.59
C GLN A 62 3.28 10.36 26.29
N GLN A 63 3.61 9.07 26.27
CA GLN A 63 4.09 8.40 25.05
C GLN A 63 3.08 8.49 23.91
N VAL A 64 1.78 8.32 24.21
CA VAL A 64 0.72 8.46 23.19
C VAL A 64 0.71 9.87 22.59
N GLN A 65 0.80 10.91 23.41
CA GLN A 65 0.80 12.29 22.95
C GLN A 65 2.06 12.61 22.12
N GLU A 66 3.23 12.18 22.59
CA GLU A 66 4.50 12.36 21.89
C GLU A 66 4.53 11.62 20.55
N SER A 67 4.12 10.34 20.52
CA SER A 67 4.05 9.54 19.30
C SER A 67 3.04 10.08 18.29
N LEU A 68 1.88 10.55 18.76
CA LEU A 68 0.89 11.16 17.89
C LEU A 68 1.43 12.46 17.26
N THR A 69 2.16 13.27 18.04
CA THR A 69 2.79 14.51 17.59
C THR A 69 3.90 14.20 16.59
N LYS A 70 4.84 13.32 16.95
CA LYS A 70 5.93 12.85 16.08
C LYS A 70 5.41 12.28 14.77
N SER A 71 4.35 11.48 14.80
CA SER A 71 3.75 10.91 13.60
C SER A 71 3.08 11.98 12.72
N LYS A 72 2.45 13.02 13.31
CA LYS A 72 1.91 14.20 12.61
C LYS A 72 2.98 15.07 11.95
N GLU A 73 4.14 15.14 12.56
CA GLU A 73 5.28 15.91 12.06
C GLU A 73 6.08 15.14 11.01
N SER A 74 6.30 13.84 11.20
CA SER A 74 7.07 12.99 10.29
C SER A 74 6.53 12.99 8.86
N GLN A 75 5.20 13.09 8.69
CA GLN A 75 4.57 13.22 7.37
C GLN A 75 4.99 14.48 6.61
N TRP A 76 5.45 15.51 7.30
CA TRP A 76 5.89 16.79 6.72
C TRP A 76 7.41 16.94 6.68
N THR A 77 8.13 16.32 7.62
CA THR A 77 9.59 16.43 7.68
C THR A 77 10.30 15.47 6.73
N LYS A 78 9.63 14.39 6.29
CA LYS A 78 10.13 13.55 5.19
C LYS A 78 10.01 14.28 3.86
N LEU A 79 11.17 14.50 3.21
CA LEU A 79 11.29 15.18 1.92
C LEU A 79 10.38 14.57 0.86
N VAL A 80 10.38 13.24 0.75
CA VAL A 80 9.58 12.47 -0.21
C VAL A 80 9.06 11.21 0.46
N ALA A 81 7.92 10.68 -0.02
CA ALA A 81 7.44 9.38 0.44
C ALA A 81 8.44 8.27 0.05
N GLU A 82 8.44 7.16 0.79
CA GLU A 82 9.35 6.04 0.50
C GLU A 82 8.95 5.28 -0.78
N THR A 83 7.65 5.24 -1.07
CA THR A 83 7.11 4.59 -2.27
C THR A 83 5.83 5.29 -2.71
N PHE A 84 5.72 5.50 -4.02
CA PHE A 84 4.48 5.86 -4.70
C PHE A 84 3.97 4.66 -5.48
N VAL A 85 2.72 4.26 -5.26
CA VAL A 85 2.01 3.29 -6.09
C VAL A 85 0.93 4.03 -6.82
N ILE A 86 0.98 4.04 -8.15
CA ILE A 86 0.09 4.84 -8.98
C ILE A 86 -0.50 4.01 -10.13
N PRO A 87 -1.84 3.99 -10.29
CA PRO A 87 -2.45 3.44 -11.48
C PRO A 87 -2.07 4.26 -12.72
N GLN A 88 -1.90 3.61 -13.86
CA GLN A 88 -1.48 4.26 -15.10
C GLN A 88 -2.41 5.41 -15.51
N SER A 89 -3.74 5.26 -15.31
CA SER A 89 -4.73 6.32 -15.57
C SER A 89 -4.57 7.57 -14.69
N LYS A 90 -3.80 7.49 -13.60
CA LYS A 90 -3.62 8.56 -12.63
C LYS A 90 -2.27 9.28 -12.74
N LEU A 91 -1.41 8.93 -13.69
CA LEU A 91 -0.09 9.58 -13.86
C LEU A 91 -0.16 11.11 -13.98
N SER A 92 -1.27 11.66 -14.47
CA SER A 92 -1.49 13.11 -14.55
C SER A 92 -1.59 13.81 -13.19
N SER A 93 -1.83 13.09 -12.08
CA SER A 93 -1.92 13.69 -10.74
C SER A 93 -0.59 14.16 -10.17
N GLY A 94 0.53 13.75 -10.76
CA GLY A 94 1.85 13.99 -10.21
C GLY A 94 2.08 13.30 -8.87
N TRP A 95 3.18 13.68 -8.20
CA TRP A 95 3.61 13.18 -6.90
C TRP A 95 4.03 14.33 -5.99
N THR A 96 4.00 14.08 -4.68
CA THR A 96 4.20 15.13 -3.69
C THR A 96 5.61 15.14 -3.11
N LEU A 97 6.11 16.34 -2.84
CA LEU A 97 7.38 16.62 -2.17
C LEU A 97 7.15 17.59 -1.00
N HIS A 98 7.84 17.39 0.12
CA HIS A 98 7.87 18.34 1.23
C HIS A 98 9.21 19.08 1.26
N ILE A 99 9.18 20.39 1.10
CA ILE A 99 10.37 21.22 1.03
C ILE A 99 10.47 22.04 2.31
N PRO A 100 11.57 21.94 3.09
CA PRO A 100 11.82 22.90 4.15
C PRO A 100 12.11 24.28 3.56
N ILE A 101 11.53 25.33 4.13
CA ILE A 101 11.74 26.71 3.69
C ILE A 101 12.20 27.56 4.88
N GLU A 102 13.16 28.44 4.63
CA GLU A 102 13.61 29.45 5.58
C GLU A 102 13.07 30.83 5.17
N SER A 103 13.88 31.88 5.23
CA SER A 103 13.49 33.24 4.84
C SER A 103 13.71 33.55 3.35
N GLU A 104 14.15 32.58 2.56
CA GLU A 104 14.50 32.78 1.15
C GLU A 104 13.28 32.77 0.21
N PRO A 105 13.36 33.50 -0.92
CA PRO A 105 12.30 33.48 -1.92
C PRO A 105 12.23 32.13 -2.64
N LEU A 106 11.04 31.68 -3.01
CA LEU A 106 10.86 30.41 -3.73
C LEU A 106 11.65 30.33 -5.04
N SER A 107 11.95 31.46 -5.67
CA SER A 107 12.78 31.52 -6.88
C SER A 107 14.22 31.05 -6.66
N SER A 108 14.72 31.02 -5.42
CA SER A 108 16.06 30.51 -5.10
C SER A 108 16.12 28.97 -5.09
N ILE A 109 14.97 28.30 -5.01
CA ILE A 109 14.87 26.86 -4.86
C ILE A 109 14.94 26.18 -6.22
N HIS A 110 15.85 25.23 -6.34
CA HIS A 110 16.05 24.41 -7.54
C HIS A 110 15.88 22.94 -7.20
N ILE A 111 15.00 22.27 -7.93
CA ILE A 111 14.70 20.86 -7.76
C ILE A 111 15.14 20.13 -9.02
N THR A 112 15.90 19.06 -8.85
CA THR A 112 16.24 18.14 -9.94
C THR A 112 15.81 16.75 -9.52
N TRP A 113 15.12 16.02 -10.39
CA TRP A 113 14.79 14.63 -10.14
C TRP A 113 15.03 13.76 -11.37
N THR A 114 15.38 12.50 -11.11
CA THR A 114 15.61 11.48 -12.12
C THR A 114 14.80 10.24 -11.76
N ILE A 115 14.04 9.74 -12.74
CA ILE A 115 13.32 8.47 -12.67
C ILE A 115 14.10 7.45 -13.48
N LEU A 116 14.41 6.31 -12.88
CA LEU A 116 15.18 5.21 -13.45
C LEU A 116 14.33 3.94 -13.46
N GLY A 117 14.23 3.24 -14.58
CA GLY A 117 13.46 1.98 -14.72
C GLY A 117 14.29 0.82 -15.27
N GLU A 118 13.69 -0.37 -15.30
CA GLU A 118 14.35 -1.65 -15.62
C GLU A 118 14.98 -1.69 -17.03
N ASN A 119 14.31 -1.12 -18.04
CA ASN A 119 14.78 -1.16 -19.44
C ASN A 119 15.72 0.00 -19.81
N LYS A 120 16.66 0.34 -18.91
CA LYS A 120 17.51 1.54 -19.02
C LYS A 120 16.71 2.84 -19.16
N PHE A 121 15.43 2.82 -18.80
CA PHE A 121 14.59 3.99 -18.82
C PHE A 121 15.19 5.03 -17.88
N ARG A 122 15.43 6.24 -18.38
CA ARG A 122 15.92 7.35 -17.59
C ARG A 122 15.23 8.62 -18.05
N SER A 123 14.59 9.31 -17.12
CA SER A 123 14.00 10.62 -17.37
C SER A 123 14.43 11.58 -16.28
N THR A 124 15.08 12.69 -16.67
CA THR A 124 15.54 13.71 -15.74
C THR A 124 14.78 15.00 -16.00
N HIS A 125 14.32 15.62 -14.93
CA HIS A 125 13.53 16.83 -14.95
C HIS A 125 14.05 17.82 -13.90
N GLN A 126 13.69 19.09 -14.11
CA GLN A 126 14.04 20.17 -13.21
C GLN A 126 12.86 21.12 -13.05
N ALA A 127 12.77 21.75 -11.89
CA ALA A 127 11.80 22.81 -11.61
C ALA A 127 12.43 23.87 -10.70
N ARG A 128 11.96 25.11 -10.85
CA ARG A 128 12.27 26.20 -9.90
C ARG A 128 11.12 26.33 -8.91
N GLY A 129 11.40 26.76 -7.68
CA GLY A 129 10.37 26.92 -6.67
C GLY A 129 9.26 27.91 -7.07
N SER A 130 9.57 28.87 -7.93
CA SER A 130 8.59 29.83 -8.47
C SER A 130 7.55 29.21 -9.43
N SER A 131 7.80 28.02 -9.99
CA SER A 131 6.87 27.32 -10.88
C SER A 131 6.10 26.19 -10.18
N LEU A 132 6.24 26.04 -8.86
CA LEU A 132 5.63 24.95 -8.10
C LEU A 132 4.22 25.32 -7.67
N GLU A 133 3.30 24.38 -7.83
CA GLU A 133 1.99 24.44 -7.19
C GLU A 133 2.12 24.04 -5.71
N ILE A 134 1.80 24.98 -4.82
CA ILE A 134 1.84 24.78 -3.38
C ILE A 134 0.50 24.22 -2.92
N LEU A 135 0.50 22.96 -2.53
CA LEU A 135 -0.70 22.27 -2.03
C LEU A 135 -1.01 22.61 -0.57
N ALA A 136 0.02 22.84 0.25
CA ALA A 136 -0.16 23.19 1.66
C ALA A 136 1.12 23.77 2.30
N ARG A 137 0.96 24.46 3.43
CA ARG A 137 2.06 25.00 4.26
C ARG A 137 1.89 24.55 5.70
N LYS A 138 3.01 24.31 6.40
CA LYS A 138 2.99 23.99 7.83
C LYS A 138 4.26 24.46 8.52
N LYS A 139 4.12 25.01 9.73
CA LYS A 139 5.25 25.33 10.61
C LYS A 139 5.45 24.21 11.63
N ILE A 140 6.67 23.71 11.78
CA ILE A 140 7.05 22.65 12.73
C ILE A 140 8.36 23.09 13.38
N ASN A 141 8.40 23.18 14.72
CA ASN A 141 9.59 23.56 15.50
C ASN A 141 10.30 24.81 14.96
N GLY A 142 9.53 25.85 14.61
CA GLY A 142 10.06 27.10 14.06
C GLY A 142 10.29 27.11 12.54
N ARG A 143 10.45 25.95 11.90
CA ARG A 143 10.74 25.82 10.47
C ARG A 143 9.47 25.70 9.63
N GLN A 144 9.42 26.35 8.47
CA GLN A 144 8.31 26.24 7.53
C GLN A 144 8.55 25.05 6.58
N TYR A 145 7.47 24.35 6.22
CA TYR A 145 7.47 23.28 5.25
C TYR A 145 6.37 23.54 4.22
N LEU A 146 6.70 23.35 2.94
CA LEU A 146 5.75 23.38 1.84
C LEU A 146 5.52 21.98 1.34
N ARG A 147 4.25 21.63 1.10
CA ARG A 147 3.90 20.48 0.28
C ARG A 147 3.63 20.97 -1.14
N VAL A 148 4.37 20.45 -2.10
CA VAL A 148 4.23 20.79 -3.51
C VAL A 148 3.93 19.53 -4.33
N THR A 149 3.41 19.71 -5.55
CA THR A 149 3.29 18.62 -6.53
C THR A 149 4.30 18.78 -7.65
N LEU A 150 4.80 17.65 -8.14
CA LEU A 150 5.70 17.54 -9.29
C LEU A 150 5.11 16.51 -10.28
N PRO A 151 5.23 16.73 -11.60
CA PRO A 151 4.64 15.83 -12.57
C PRO A 151 5.39 14.50 -12.66
N PHE A 152 4.65 13.44 -12.99
CA PHE A 152 5.25 12.26 -13.61
C PHE A 152 5.51 12.51 -15.11
N PRO A 153 6.45 11.77 -15.73
CA PRO A 153 6.51 11.70 -17.18
C PRO A 153 5.15 11.29 -17.76
N ARG A 154 4.69 11.97 -18.83
CA ARG A 154 3.36 11.73 -19.43
C ARG A 154 3.12 10.27 -19.82
N HIS A 155 4.18 9.58 -20.24
CA HIS A 155 4.15 8.17 -20.61
C HIS A 155 5.18 7.42 -19.78
N LEU A 156 4.74 6.95 -18.62
CA LEU A 156 5.49 6.01 -17.80
C LEU A 156 4.80 4.63 -17.95
N PRO A 157 5.45 3.64 -18.58
CA PRO A 157 4.89 2.29 -18.71
C PRO A 157 4.61 1.64 -17.34
N LEU A 158 3.87 0.52 -17.35
CA LEU A 158 3.75 -0.32 -16.17
C LEU A 158 5.14 -0.81 -15.74
N GLY A 159 5.40 -0.81 -14.44
CA GLY A 159 6.67 -1.32 -13.90
C GLY A 159 7.15 -0.61 -12.65
N TYR A 160 8.39 -0.93 -12.30
CA TYR A 160 9.07 -0.45 -11.11
C TYR A 160 10.16 0.55 -11.47
N TYR A 161 10.20 1.66 -10.72
CA TYR A 161 11.15 2.73 -10.96
C TYR A 161 11.77 3.23 -9.65
N ALA A 162 13.02 3.67 -9.73
CA ALA A 162 13.68 4.44 -8.68
C ALA A 162 13.59 5.92 -9.00
N LEU A 163 13.08 6.71 -8.05
CA LEU A 163 13.15 8.17 -8.06
C LEU A 163 14.35 8.61 -7.23
N ARG A 164 15.19 9.47 -7.79
CA ARG A 164 16.25 10.18 -7.07
C ARG A 164 16.04 11.66 -7.27
N LEU A 165 16.08 12.45 -6.21
CA LEU A 165 15.89 13.89 -6.30
C LEU A 165 16.85 14.67 -5.40
N SER A 166 17.14 15.89 -5.80
CA SER A 166 17.84 16.88 -5.00
C SER A 166 17.06 18.19 -4.99
N VAL A 167 17.04 18.83 -3.82
CA VAL A 167 16.52 20.19 -3.63
C VAL A 167 17.68 21.03 -3.14
N ASN A 168 17.98 22.09 -3.88
CA ASN A 168 19.04 23.02 -3.57
C ASN A 168 18.47 24.42 -3.38
N SER A 169 18.94 25.09 -2.35
CA SER A 169 18.70 26.50 -2.09
C SER A 169 20.01 27.14 -1.55
N PRO A 170 20.08 28.47 -1.41
CA PRO A 170 21.22 29.11 -0.77
C PRO A 170 21.48 28.65 0.67
N SER A 171 20.42 28.37 1.44
CA SER A 171 20.50 28.03 2.88
C SER A 171 20.62 26.53 3.15
N PHE A 172 20.10 25.67 2.26
CA PHE A 172 20.14 24.21 2.45
C PHE A 172 20.30 23.44 1.15
N ARG A 173 20.80 22.22 1.30
CA ARG A 173 20.78 21.18 0.25
C ARG A 173 20.28 19.88 0.85
N THR A 174 19.36 19.22 0.17
CA THR A 174 18.84 17.93 0.59
C THR A 174 18.60 17.01 -0.59
N GLN A 175 18.70 15.71 -0.35
CA GLN A 175 18.49 14.67 -1.34
C GLN A 175 17.46 13.68 -0.82
N GLY A 176 16.71 13.09 -1.74
CA GLY A 176 15.70 12.08 -1.42
C GLY A 176 15.66 10.99 -2.47
N SER A 177 15.17 9.83 -2.06
CA SER A 177 14.88 8.72 -2.95
C SER A 177 13.51 8.13 -2.62
N SER A 178 12.86 7.58 -3.64
CA SER A 178 11.59 6.85 -3.52
C SER A 178 11.55 5.73 -4.53
N ARG A 179 10.67 4.75 -4.31
CA ARG A 179 10.21 3.87 -5.37
C ARG A 179 8.97 4.47 -6.03
N ILE A 180 8.80 4.27 -7.33
CA ILE A 180 7.55 4.50 -8.05
C ILE A 180 7.13 3.17 -8.66
N ILE A 181 5.89 2.76 -8.43
CA ILE A 181 5.30 1.54 -8.98
C ILE A 181 4.11 1.97 -9.82
N VAL A 182 4.22 1.81 -11.14
CA VAL A 182 3.12 2.08 -12.06
C VAL A 182 2.35 0.79 -12.27
N THR A 183 1.08 0.81 -11.88
CA THR A 183 0.20 -0.36 -11.86
C THR A 183 -0.88 -0.26 -12.93
N PRO A 184 -1.37 -1.38 -13.47
CA PRO A 184 -2.55 -1.34 -14.32
C PRO A 184 -3.78 -0.96 -13.48
N ASP A 185 -4.76 -0.32 -14.10
CA ASP A 185 -6.02 0.06 -13.42
C ASP A 185 -6.89 -1.14 -13.02
N LYS A 186 -6.67 -2.29 -13.66
CA LYS A 186 -7.38 -3.56 -13.43
C LYS A 186 -6.41 -4.72 -13.53
N ALA A 187 -6.71 -5.80 -12.81
CA ALA A 187 -6.03 -7.08 -13.00
C ALA A 187 -6.22 -7.60 -14.44
N TYR A 188 -5.35 -8.52 -14.86
CA TYR A 188 -5.48 -9.17 -16.16
C TYR A 188 -6.80 -9.95 -16.24
N ASP A 189 -7.53 -9.73 -17.32
CA ASP A 189 -8.82 -10.36 -17.61
C ASP A 189 -8.70 -11.08 -18.96
N PRO A 190 -8.55 -12.42 -18.97
CA PRO A 190 -8.34 -13.19 -20.20
C PRO A 190 -9.45 -12.92 -21.23
N PRO A 191 -9.13 -12.68 -22.51
CA PRO A 191 -10.15 -12.43 -23.54
C PRO A 191 -11.23 -13.53 -23.63
N SER A 192 -10.86 -14.78 -23.36
CA SER A 192 -11.78 -15.93 -23.34
C SER A 192 -12.91 -15.81 -22.31
N TYR A 193 -12.74 -14.99 -21.26
CA TYR A 193 -13.76 -14.79 -20.22
C TYR A 193 -14.93 -13.95 -20.75
N LYS A 194 -14.72 -13.15 -21.81
CA LYS A 194 -15.73 -12.26 -22.39
C LYS A 194 -16.51 -12.87 -23.55
N THR A 195 -15.91 -13.85 -24.23
CA THR A 195 -16.45 -14.42 -25.47
C THR A 195 -17.02 -15.83 -25.31
N SER A 196 -16.70 -16.51 -24.21
CA SER A 196 -17.21 -17.86 -23.93
C SER A 196 -18.61 -17.83 -23.30
N ARG A 197 -19.38 -18.92 -23.50
CA ARG A 197 -20.72 -19.12 -22.90
C ARG A 197 -20.65 -19.49 -21.40
N GLY A 198 -19.60 -19.06 -20.71
CA GLY A 198 -19.22 -19.50 -19.36
C GLY A 198 -18.06 -20.49 -19.40
N LEU A 199 -17.02 -20.19 -18.63
CA LEU A 199 -15.90 -21.11 -18.40
C LEU A 199 -16.10 -21.83 -17.07
N TRP A 200 -15.68 -23.07 -17.02
CA TRP A 200 -15.66 -23.88 -15.82
C TRP A 200 -14.30 -24.55 -15.67
N GLY A 201 -14.02 -25.04 -14.47
CA GLY A 201 -12.80 -25.78 -14.17
C GLY A 201 -12.96 -26.68 -12.97
N LEU A 202 -11.93 -27.48 -12.73
CA LEU A 202 -11.86 -28.39 -11.57
C LEU A 202 -11.01 -27.75 -10.48
N THR A 203 -11.37 -27.99 -9.22
CA THR A 203 -10.52 -27.67 -8.07
C THR A 203 -10.19 -28.96 -7.33
N VAL A 204 -8.91 -29.25 -7.17
CA VAL A 204 -8.44 -30.47 -6.52
C VAL A 204 -7.50 -30.15 -5.36
N GLN A 205 -7.52 -31.00 -4.35
CA GLN A 205 -6.45 -31.07 -3.35
C GLN A 205 -5.39 -32.01 -3.91
N LEU A 206 -4.30 -31.46 -4.47
CA LEU A 206 -3.32 -32.23 -5.25
C LEU A 206 -2.72 -33.38 -4.44
N TYR A 207 -2.43 -33.15 -3.16
CA TYR A 207 -1.91 -34.20 -2.26
C TYR A 207 -2.87 -35.39 -2.10
N GLY A 208 -4.16 -35.23 -2.38
CA GLY A 208 -5.15 -36.31 -2.32
C GLY A 208 -5.23 -37.18 -3.57
N ILE A 209 -4.56 -36.80 -4.67
CA ILE A 209 -4.63 -37.51 -5.94
C ILE A 209 -3.81 -38.81 -5.88
N ARG A 210 -4.36 -39.88 -6.45
CA ARG A 210 -3.73 -41.20 -6.55
C ARG A 210 -3.59 -41.58 -8.01
N SER A 211 -2.48 -42.21 -8.33
CA SER A 211 -2.22 -42.84 -9.63
C SER A 211 -1.39 -44.10 -9.43
N GLU A 212 -1.29 -44.92 -10.47
CA GLU A 212 -0.46 -46.14 -10.43
C GLU A 212 1.04 -45.84 -10.26
N ARG A 213 1.47 -44.60 -10.54
CA ARG A 213 2.88 -44.21 -10.48
C ARG A 213 3.28 -43.48 -9.19
N ASN A 214 2.35 -42.78 -8.53
CA ASN A 214 2.72 -41.89 -7.44
C ASN A 214 2.93 -42.64 -6.11
N TRP A 215 3.72 -42.04 -5.21
CA TRP A 215 4.13 -42.67 -3.95
C TRP A 215 3.12 -42.45 -2.83
N GLY A 216 1.84 -42.55 -3.16
CA GLY A 216 0.75 -42.37 -2.22
C GLY A 216 0.43 -40.91 -1.88
N ILE A 217 0.90 -39.98 -2.68
CA ILE A 217 0.56 -38.56 -2.64
C ILE A 217 0.63 -38.02 -4.06
N GLY A 218 -0.31 -37.15 -4.44
CA GLY A 218 -0.31 -36.57 -5.77
C GLY A 218 0.88 -35.62 -5.98
N ASP A 219 1.52 -35.74 -7.13
CA ASP A 219 2.71 -34.95 -7.51
C ASP A 219 2.47 -34.13 -8.79
N PHE A 220 3.52 -33.47 -9.30
CA PHE A 220 3.41 -32.64 -10.51
C PHE A 220 3.16 -33.43 -11.80
N GLY A 221 3.53 -34.71 -11.84
CA GLY A 221 3.11 -35.61 -12.91
C GLY A 221 1.60 -35.83 -12.89
N ASP A 222 1.00 -36.04 -11.71
CA ASP A 222 -0.45 -36.25 -11.58
C ASP A 222 -1.20 -34.99 -11.99
N LEU A 223 -0.65 -33.84 -11.61
CA LEU A 223 -1.18 -32.55 -12.02
C LEU A 223 -1.17 -32.40 -13.54
N ASN A 224 -0.08 -32.78 -14.21
CA ASN A 224 0.01 -32.71 -15.66
C ASN A 224 -1.00 -33.64 -16.34
N ASP A 225 -1.12 -34.89 -15.87
CA ASP A 225 -2.07 -35.86 -16.40
C ASP A 225 -3.51 -35.39 -16.23
N LEU A 226 -3.86 -34.84 -15.06
CA LEU A 226 -5.18 -34.26 -14.78
C LEU A 226 -5.48 -33.04 -15.65
N VAL A 227 -4.51 -32.14 -15.85
CA VAL A 227 -4.69 -30.97 -16.72
C VAL A 227 -4.94 -31.40 -18.16
N TYR A 228 -4.18 -32.39 -18.65
CA TYR A 228 -4.35 -32.92 -20.01
C TYR A 228 -5.74 -33.54 -20.17
N TRP A 229 -6.11 -34.47 -19.28
CA TRP A 229 -7.41 -35.13 -19.30
C TRP A 229 -8.58 -34.14 -19.18
N ALA A 230 -8.55 -33.25 -18.18
CA ALA A 230 -9.64 -32.29 -17.95
C ALA A 230 -9.80 -31.31 -19.11
N GLY A 231 -8.70 -30.81 -19.66
CA GLY A 231 -8.73 -29.89 -20.79
C GLY A 231 -9.18 -30.54 -22.10
N LYS A 232 -8.71 -31.75 -22.39
CA LYS A 232 -9.01 -32.46 -23.65
C LYS A 232 -10.36 -33.15 -23.65
N GLU A 233 -10.65 -33.93 -22.62
CA GLU A 233 -11.83 -34.80 -22.58
C GLU A 233 -13.07 -34.07 -22.07
N LEU A 234 -12.90 -33.10 -21.17
CA LEU A 234 -14.02 -32.40 -20.54
C LEU A 234 -14.17 -30.95 -21.04
N GLY A 235 -13.14 -30.38 -21.65
CA GLY A 235 -13.13 -28.97 -22.04
C GLY A 235 -13.05 -28.02 -20.84
N ALA A 236 -12.49 -28.46 -19.71
CA ALA A 236 -12.24 -27.60 -18.56
C ALA A 236 -11.23 -26.50 -18.94
N ALA A 237 -11.57 -25.26 -18.62
CA ALA A 237 -10.73 -24.10 -18.94
C ALA A 237 -9.62 -23.84 -17.91
N MET A 238 -9.75 -24.42 -16.72
CA MET A 238 -8.81 -24.25 -15.62
C MET A 238 -8.81 -25.46 -14.68
N LEU A 239 -7.68 -25.63 -13.99
CA LEU A 239 -7.56 -26.54 -12.88
C LEU A 239 -6.91 -25.79 -11.70
N GLY A 240 -7.65 -25.64 -10.61
CA GLY A 240 -7.20 -25.03 -9.37
C GLY A 240 -6.63 -26.09 -8.42
N VAL A 241 -5.54 -25.75 -7.75
CA VAL A 241 -4.89 -26.61 -6.74
C VAL A 241 -4.78 -25.86 -5.41
N ASN A 242 -4.59 -26.62 -4.33
CA ASN A 242 -4.14 -26.06 -3.05
C ASN A 242 -2.76 -25.36 -3.19
N PRO A 243 -2.38 -24.46 -2.26
CA PRO A 243 -1.07 -23.83 -2.27
C PRO A 243 0.06 -24.87 -2.29
N LEU A 244 1.05 -24.62 -3.14
CA LEU A 244 2.22 -25.49 -3.34
C LEU A 244 3.50 -24.83 -2.80
N HIS A 245 3.38 -24.08 -1.71
CA HIS A 245 4.53 -23.44 -1.08
C HIS A 245 5.48 -24.51 -0.53
N ALA A 246 6.78 -24.22 -0.58
CA ALA A 246 7.76 -25.04 0.12
C ALA A 246 7.40 -25.08 1.61
N LEU A 247 7.33 -26.29 2.17
CA LEU A 247 7.13 -26.52 3.59
C LEU A 247 8.51 -26.62 4.27
N LEU A 248 8.68 -27.54 5.21
CA LEU A 248 9.94 -27.75 5.91
C LEU A 248 10.81 -28.76 5.13
N PRO A 249 11.97 -28.34 4.59
CA PRO A 249 12.94 -29.29 4.05
C PRO A 249 13.68 -29.97 5.21
N GLY A 250 13.51 -31.30 5.35
CA GLY A 250 14.35 -32.21 6.14
C GLY A 250 14.70 -31.75 7.56
N GLU A 251 13.81 -32.00 8.52
CA GLU A 251 14.24 -32.18 9.91
C GLU A 251 15.08 -33.47 10.06
#